data_AF-A0A3M1K1N1-F1
#
_entry.id   AF-A0A3M1K1N1-F1
#
_cell.length_a   1.000
_cell.length_b   1.000
_cell.length_c   1.000
_cell.angle_alpha   90.00
_cell.angle_beta   90.00
_cell.angle_gamma   90.00
#
_symmetry.space_group_name_H-M   'P 1'
#
loop_
_entity.id
_entity.type
_entity.pdbx_description
1 polymer ?
#
loop_
_entity_poly.entity_id
_entity_poly.type
_entity_poly.pdbx_seq_one_letter_code
_entity_poly.pdbx_strand_id
1 'polypeptide(L)'
;TLTPREEIRAGALYRISRRWTLAGDHIRDLDRGKAISTRIGLTYEDECFRLGIAYDRRFTRDRDIEPSTSIILKISLKNLG
;
A
#
# COMPACT_ATOMS: atom_id res chain seq x y z
N THR A 1 13.99 -25.24 15.36
CA THR A 1 13.80 -25.42 13.91
C THR A 1 13.28 -24.12 13.34
N LEU A 2 13.96 -23.53 12.35
CA LEU A 2 13.44 -22.36 11.62
C LEU A 2 12.36 -22.90 10.67
N THR A 3 11.09 -22.70 11.00
CA THR A 3 10.01 -23.00 10.07
C THR A 3 10.16 -22.06 8.86
N PRO A 4 10.24 -22.57 7.62
CA PRO A 4 10.20 -21.72 6.44
C PRO A 4 8.95 -20.85 6.50
N ARG A 5 9.08 -19.58 6.14
CA ARG A 5 7.96 -18.64 6.08
C ARG A 5 7.54 -18.50 4.62
N GLU A 6 6.33 -18.94 4.31
CA GLU A 6 5.76 -18.85 2.97
C GLU A 6 4.83 -17.64 2.86
N GLU A 7 5.08 -16.79 1.86
CA GLU A 7 4.29 -15.58 1.61
C GLU A 7 3.93 -15.44 0.14
N ILE A 8 2.75 -14.89 -0.12
CA ILE A 8 2.39 -14.38 -1.44
C ILE A 8 2.25 -12.86 -1.40
N ARG A 9 2.77 -12.21 -2.45
CA ARG A 9 2.70 -10.77 -2.66
C ARG A 9 2.01 -10.50 -3.98
N ALA A 10 0.93 -9.73 -3.92
CA ALA A 10 0.18 -9.30 -5.09
C ALA A 10 0.21 -7.79 -5.16
N GLY A 11 0.61 -7.26 -6.31
CA GLY A 11 0.61 -5.83 -6.60
C GLY A 11 -0.10 -5.56 -7.92
N ALA A 12 -0.86 -4.48 -7.98
CA ALA A 12 -1.55 -4.05 -9.18
C ALA A 12 -1.49 -2.53 -9.32
N LEU A 13 -1.30 -2.07 -10.56
CA LEU A 13 -1.38 -0.67 -10.92
C LEU A 13 -2.29 -0.51 -12.13
N TYR A 14 -3.31 0.31 -11.97
CA TYR A 14 -4.34 0.53 -12.97
C TYR A 14 -4.46 2.02 -13.30
N ARG A 15 -4.22 2.36 -14.57
CA ARG A 15 -4.37 3.73 -15.07
C ARG A 15 -5.81 3.95 -15.52
N ILE A 16 -6.62 4.55 -14.65
CA ILE A 16 -8.02 4.84 -14.91
C ILE A 16 -8.15 5.87 -16.05
N SER A 17 -7.29 6.89 -16.04
CA SER A 17 -7.22 7.91 -17.09
C SER A 17 -5.83 8.53 -17.14
N ARG A 18 -5.61 9.52 -18.01
CA ARG A 18 -4.32 10.24 -18.12
C ARG A 18 -3.86 10.85 -16.80
N ARG A 19 -4.78 11.28 -15.92
CA ARG A 19 -4.43 11.93 -14.64
C ARG A 19 -4.63 11.03 -13.42
N TRP A 20 -5.35 9.91 -13.55
CA TRP A 20 -5.76 9.11 -12.40
C TRP A 20 -5.16 7.70 -12.46
N THR A 21 -4.50 7.32 -11.38
CA THR A 21 -3.92 5.98 -11.21
C THR A 21 -4.37 5.39 -9.87
N LEU A 22 -4.87 4.16 -9.93
CA LEU A 22 -5.14 3.33 -8.76
C LEU A 22 -3.99 2.34 -8.58
N ALA A 23 -3.52 2.17 -7.36
CA ALA A 23 -2.52 1.19 -6.97
C ALA A 23 -3.05 0.35 -5.81
N GLY A 24 -2.70 -0.94 -5.79
CA GLY A 24 -3.05 -1.84 -4.70
C GLY A 24 -1.95 -2.85 -4.46
N ASP A 25 -1.63 -3.10 -3.20
CA ASP A 25 -0.64 -4.07 -2.77
C ASP A 25 -1.22 -4.91 -1.62
N HIS A 26 -1.02 -6.22 -1.67
CA HIS A 26 -1.45 -7.14 -0.64
C HIS A 26 -0.37 -8.19 -0.38
N ILE A 27 -0.11 -8.46 0.90
CA ILE A 27 0.81 -9.49 1.35
C ILE A 27 0.04 -10.43 2.27
N ARG A 28 0.16 -11.74 2.01
CA ARG A 28 -0.47 -12.79 2.80
C ARG A 28 0.53 -13.88 3.16
N ASP A 29 0.49 -14.27 4.43
CA ASP A 29 1.18 -15.45 4.97
C ASP A 29 0.37 -16.69 4.55
N LEU A 30 1.02 -17.60 3.81
CA LEU A 30 0.39 -18.82 3.30
C LEU A 30 0.36 -19.91 4.37
N ASP A 31 1.37 -19.96 5.25
CA ASP A 31 1.43 -20.95 6.33
C ASP A 31 0.31 -20.74 7.35
N ARG A 32 0.09 -19.49 7.75
CA ARG A 32 -0.91 -19.10 8.76
C ARG A 32 -2.24 -18.70 8.13
N GLY A 33 -2.29 -18.56 6.81
CA GLY A 33 -3.45 -18.10 6.06
C GLY A 33 -3.88 -16.65 6.34
N LYS A 34 -3.04 -15.85 7.01
CA LYS A 34 -3.36 -14.49 7.50
C LYS A 34 -2.83 -13.41 6.57
N ALA A 35 -3.60 -12.35 6.40
CA ALA A 35 -3.10 -11.13 5.78
C ALA A 35 -1.98 -10.53 6.65
N ILE A 36 -0.94 -10.02 6.01
CA ILE A 36 0.16 -9.28 6.66
C ILE A 36 -0.08 -7.78 6.47
N SER A 37 -0.34 -7.36 5.23
CA SER A 37 -0.62 -5.97 4.91
C SER A 37 -1.50 -5.80 3.68
N THR A 38 -2.29 -4.73 3.67
CA THR A 38 -3.01 -4.24 2.50
C THR A 38 -2.75 -2.75 2.35
N ARG A 39 -2.40 -2.32 1.14
CA ARG A 39 -2.31 -0.92 0.76
C ARG A 39 -3.17 -0.67 -0.47
N ILE A 40 -3.92 0.43 -0.46
CA ILE A 40 -4.70 0.90 -1.61
C ILE A 40 -4.43 2.39 -1.75
N GLY A 41 -4.08 2.84 -2.95
CA GLY A 41 -3.75 4.24 -3.22
C GLY A 41 -4.43 4.75 -4.48
N LEU A 42 -4.94 5.98 -4.40
CA LEU A 42 -5.44 6.73 -5.55
C LEU A 42 -4.57 7.97 -5.73
N THR A 43 -4.07 8.17 -6.95
CA THR A 43 -3.22 9.30 -7.29
C THR A 43 -3.84 10.09 -8.43
N TYR A 44 -3.96 11.39 -8.22
CA TYR A 44 -4.18 12.39 -9.25
C TYR A 44 -2.86 13.07 -9.60
N GLU A 45 -2.60 13.27 -10.89
CA GLU A 45 -1.40 13.96 -11.36
C GLU A 45 -1.69 14.81 -12.60
N ASP A 46 -1.25 16.07 -12.56
CA ASP A 46 -1.20 16.97 -13.70
C ASP A 46 0.22 17.53 -13.91
N GLU A 47 0.35 18.61 -14.69
CA GLU A 47 1.62 19.28 -14.98
C GLU A 47 2.25 20.03 -13.79
N CYS A 48 1.43 20.44 -12.82
CA CYS A 48 1.86 21.29 -11.71
C CYS A 48 2.10 20.48 -10.44
N PHE A 49 1.27 19.47 -10.17
CA PHE A 49 1.34 18.72 -8.92
C PHE A 49 0.89 17.26 -9.05
N ARG A 50 1.24 16.50 -8.02
CA ARG A 50 0.72 15.15 -7.73
C ARG A 50 0.05 15.16 -6.36
N LEU A 51 -1.18 14.66 -6.30
CA LEU A 51 -1.93 14.45 -5.07
C LEU A 51 -2.23 12.96 -4.93
N GLY A 52 -1.83 12.37 -3.82
CA GLY A 52 -2.10 10.97 -3.49
C GLY A 52 -2.81 10.84 -2.16
N ILE A 53 -3.78 9.93 -2.12
CA ILE A 53 -4.34 9.39 -0.87
C ILE A 53 -4.12 7.89 -0.84
N ALA A 54 -3.68 7.36 0.30
CA ALA A 54 -3.49 5.94 0.49
C ALA A 54 -4.04 5.45 1.84
N TYR A 55 -4.69 4.31 1.79
CA TYR A 55 -5.03 3.49 2.95
C TYR A 55 -3.94 2.43 3.13
N ASP A 56 -3.37 2.34 4.32
CA ASP A 56 -2.40 1.30 4.71
C ASP A 56 -2.90 0.59 5.97
N ARG A 57 -3.05 -0.73 5.88
CA ARG A 57 -3.42 -1.59 7.01
C ARG A 57 -2.37 -2.66 7.19
N ARG A 58 -1.79 -2.72 8.39
CA ARG A 58 -0.95 -3.84 8.84
C ARG A 58 -1.76 -4.71 9.79
N PHE A 59 -1.82 -6.00 9.50
CA PHE A 59 -2.63 -6.96 10.23
C PHE A 59 -1.81 -7.82 11.20
N THR A 60 -0.48 -7.86 11.02
CA THR A 60 0.41 -8.63 11.88
C THR A 60 0.27 -8.18 13.33
N ARG A 61 -0.11 -9.13 14.18
CA ARG A 61 -0.04 -9.03 15.63
C ARG A 61 1.02 -10.02 16.10
N ASP A 62 2.08 -9.50 16.73
CA ASP A 62 3.10 -10.31 17.41
C ASP A 62 3.31 -9.71 18.82
N ARG A 63 4.14 -10.34 19.65
CA ARG A 63 4.33 -9.98 21.06
C ARG A 63 4.61 -8.48 21.29
N ASP A 64 5.29 -7.83 20.33
CA ASP A 64 5.66 -6.41 20.38
C ASP A 64 5.04 -5.55 19.25
N ILE A 65 4.26 -6.14 18.34
CA ILE A 65 3.73 -5.45 17.16
C ILE A 65 2.21 -5.54 17.16
N GLU A 66 1.56 -4.38 17.21
CA GLU A 66 0.10 -4.28 17.19
C GLU A 66 -0.41 -3.90 15.78
N PRO A 67 -1.56 -4.44 15.33
CA PRO A 67 -2.15 -4.05 14.06
C PRO A 67 -2.38 -2.54 13.98
N SER A 68 -2.06 -1.95 12.83
CA SER A 68 -2.13 -0.50 12.64
C SER A 68 -2.89 -0.14 11.37
N THR A 69 -3.47 1.06 11.36
CA THR A 69 -4.12 1.63 10.19
C THR A 69 -3.65 3.05 10.02
N SER A 70 -3.36 3.43 8.79
CA SER A 70 -2.92 4.76 8.45
C SER A 70 -3.62 5.23 7.18
N ILE A 71 -4.04 6.49 7.20
CA ILE A 71 -4.45 7.22 6.00
C ILE A 71 -3.33 8.22 5.71
N ILE A 72 -2.79 8.15 4.50
CA ILE A 72 -1.66 8.98 4.10
C ILE A 72 -2.13 9.91 2.99
N LEU A 73 -2.03 11.21 3.23
CA LEU A 73 -2.17 12.24 2.21
C LEU A 73 -0.77 12.70 1.79
N LYS A 74 -0.48 12.72 0.49
CA LYS A 74 0.79 13.20 -0.05
C LYS A 74 0.54 14.20 -1.17
N ILE A 75 1.11 15.39 -1.04
CA ILE A 75 1.19 16.39 -2.11
C ILE A 75 2.64 16.54 -2.57
N SER A 76 2.86 16.73 -3.86
CA SER A 76 4.18 16.98 -4.44
C SER A 76 4.04 18.01 -5.56
N LEU A 77 4.73 19.14 -5.42
CA LEU A 77 4.71 20.24 -6.38
C LEU A 77 5.89 20.08 -7.34
N LYS A 78 5.63 20.08 -8.65
CA LYS A 78 6.65 19.74 -9.67
C LYS A 78 7.59 20.91 -9.98
N ASN A 79 7.15 22.15 -9.73
CA ASN A 79 7.81 23.37 -10.20
C ASN A 79 8.40 24.23 -9.06
N LEU A 80 8.54 23.68 -7.85
CA LEU A 80 9.05 24.40 -6.68
C LEU A 80 10.26 23.65 -6.10
N GLY A 81 11.27 23.46 -6.94
CA GLY A 81 12.60 22.97 -6.57
C GLY A 81 13.53 24.11 -6.23
#